data_AF-A0AAV6XHJ0-F1
#
_entry.id   AF-A0AAV6XHJ0-F1
#
_cell.length_a   1.000
_cell.length_b   1.000
_cell.length_c   1.000
_cell.angle_alpha   90.00
_cell.angle_beta   90.00
_cell.angle_gamma   90.00
#
_symmetry.space_group_name_H-M   'P 1'
#
loop_
_entity.id
_entity.type
_entity.pdbx_description
1 polymer ?
#
loop_
_entity_poly.entity_id
_entity_poly.type
_entity_poly.pdbx_seq_one_letter_code
_entity_poly.pdbx_strand_id
1 'polypeptide(L)'
;MDQGVLYRASSSLRTQSTSFWRNGGPEIFSNLTREDDDEEALEWSALEKLPTYDRLTRGLFVGSNGDANEIDVRSLGFQERKELLERILKGADEGNERFLLKLRERIDRVGIELATIEVRFEHLTVGAEAYIGSRSLPTFSNFIINILEVKIFNLRNQFSGNVTYNGHGMDEFVPQKTATYISQHDVHIGEMTVRETLEFSAKCQGIGSRYEMLSELLRREKTANIKPDPDIDIFMKAASTEGQEASIMTDYVLKVLGLEVCADTMVGDELIRGISGGQRKRVTTGEMLVGPTNVFFMDEISTGLDSSTTFQIVKSLRQNVHILNGTALISLLQPAPETSELFDDIILLCDGKIVYQGPRESVLDFF
;
A
#
# COMPACT_ATOMS: atom_id res chain seq x y z
N MET A 1 43.65 -26.58 -61.91
CA MET A 1 44.76 -26.78 -60.96
C MET A 1 44.89 -25.54 -60.09
N ASP A 2 44.40 -25.43 -58.84
CA ASP A 2 43.32 -26.14 -58.11
C ASP A 2 43.19 -25.48 -56.72
N GLN A 3 42.04 -25.28 -56.04
CA GLN A 3 40.62 -25.52 -56.39
C GLN A 3 39.83 -24.18 -56.30
N GLY A 4 38.62 -23.96 -55.76
CA GLY A 4 37.63 -24.77 -55.04
C GLY A 4 36.57 -23.85 -54.43
N VAL A 5 35.40 -23.73 -55.07
CA VAL A 5 34.28 -22.86 -54.65
C VAL A 5 33.30 -23.65 -53.78
N LEU A 6 32.81 -23.09 -52.66
CA LEU A 6 31.37 -23.13 -52.28
C LEU A 6 31.06 -22.41 -50.95
N TYR A 7 30.06 -21.52 -51.03
CA TYR A 7 29.23 -21.14 -49.88
C TYR A 7 28.52 -22.37 -49.30
N ARG A 8 28.33 -22.42 -47.97
CA ARG A 8 27.28 -23.25 -47.36
C ARG A 8 26.68 -22.60 -46.13
N ALA A 9 25.36 -22.59 -46.09
CA ALA A 9 24.59 -22.17 -44.93
C ALA A 9 24.74 -23.16 -43.76
N SER A 10 24.58 -22.67 -42.53
CA SER A 10 24.34 -23.49 -41.34
C SER A 10 23.02 -23.07 -40.70
N SER A 11 22.10 -24.03 -40.62
CA SER A 11 20.77 -23.91 -40.05
C SER A 11 20.78 -23.97 -38.53
N SER A 12 19.79 -23.33 -37.92
CA SER A 12 19.40 -23.52 -36.52
C SER A 12 19.17 -24.99 -36.16
N LEU A 13 19.75 -25.47 -35.06
CA LEU A 13 19.25 -26.64 -34.33
C LEU A 13 19.32 -26.42 -32.81
N ARG A 14 18.26 -26.86 -32.14
CA ARG A 14 18.13 -26.88 -30.68
C ARG A 14 19.10 -27.89 -30.07
N THR A 15 19.78 -27.54 -28.99
CA THR A 15 20.48 -28.51 -28.15
C THR A 15 19.54 -28.96 -27.03
N GLN A 16 19.07 -30.20 -27.08
CA GLN A 16 18.46 -30.86 -25.93
C GLN A 16 19.56 -31.35 -24.99
N SER A 17 19.48 -31.00 -23.71
CA SER A 17 20.28 -31.63 -22.65
C SER A 17 19.40 -32.59 -21.85
N THR A 18 19.52 -33.87 -22.13
CA THR A 18 18.89 -34.94 -21.34
C THR A 18 19.89 -35.46 -20.30
N SER A 19 19.60 -35.28 -19.01
CA SER A 19 20.28 -36.00 -17.93
C SER A 19 19.30 -36.94 -17.23
N PHE A 20 19.39 -38.23 -17.57
CA PHE A 20 18.61 -39.29 -16.92
C PHE A 20 19.03 -39.45 -15.46
N TRP A 21 18.07 -39.32 -14.54
CA TRP A 21 18.14 -39.96 -13.23
C TRP A 21 16.86 -40.77 -13.05
N ARG A 22 17.03 -42.09 -12.88
CA ARG A 22 15.93 -43.05 -12.75
C ARG A 22 16.15 -43.90 -11.50
N ASN A 23 15.42 -43.57 -10.45
CA ASN A 23 15.05 -44.41 -9.30
C ASN A 23 13.82 -43.70 -8.72
N GLY A 24 12.70 -44.36 -8.42
CA GLY A 24 12.55 -45.78 -8.10
C GLY A 24 11.87 -45.91 -6.73
N GLY A 25 10.72 -45.25 -6.57
CA GLY A 25 9.89 -45.23 -5.36
C GLY A 25 8.42 -45.09 -5.75
N PRO A 26 7.46 -45.53 -4.91
CA PRO A 26 6.08 -45.68 -5.33
C PRO A 26 5.34 -44.35 -5.51
N GLU A 27 4.64 -44.24 -6.64
CA GLU A 27 3.64 -43.20 -6.94
C GLU A 27 2.48 -43.27 -5.93
N ILE A 28 2.48 -42.41 -4.90
CA ILE A 28 1.36 -42.24 -3.97
C ILE A 28 1.13 -40.74 -3.65
N PHE A 29 1.38 -39.85 -4.61
CA PHE A 29 1.07 -38.40 -4.50
C PHE A 29 0.80 -37.80 -5.89
N SER A 30 -0.18 -38.36 -6.61
CA SER A 30 -0.56 -37.90 -7.97
C SER A 30 -2.07 -37.96 -8.26
N ASN A 31 -2.91 -38.29 -7.27
CA ASN A 31 -4.38 -38.38 -7.42
C ASN A 31 -5.20 -37.32 -6.64
N LEU A 32 -4.72 -36.71 -5.54
CA LEU A 32 -5.55 -35.76 -4.77
C LEU A 32 -5.81 -34.45 -5.53
N THR A 33 -4.79 -33.84 -6.13
CA THR A 33 -4.88 -32.50 -6.74
C THR A 33 -5.82 -32.37 -7.94
N ARG A 34 -6.45 -33.46 -8.40
CA ARG A 34 -7.38 -33.43 -9.54
C ARG A 34 -8.84 -33.45 -9.12
N GLU A 35 -9.16 -34.03 -7.96
CA GLU A 35 -10.52 -34.01 -7.43
C GLU A 35 -10.80 -32.63 -6.79
N ASP A 36 -9.82 -32.07 -6.07
CA ASP A 36 -9.87 -30.71 -5.49
C ASP A 36 -10.08 -29.62 -6.58
N ASP A 37 -9.34 -29.70 -7.70
CA ASP A 37 -9.44 -28.76 -8.84
C ASP A 37 -10.83 -28.78 -9.49
N ASP A 38 -11.44 -29.97 -9.62
CA ASP A 38 -12.77 -30.16 -10.24
C ASP A 38 -13.89 -29.67 -9.31
N GLU A 39 -13.78 -29.85 -7.99
CA GLU A 39 -14.73 -29.32 -7.00
C GLU A 39 -14.67 -27.78 -6.90
N GLU A 40 -13.47 -27.20 -6.83
CA GLU A 40 -13.28 -25.74 -6.83
C GLU A 40 -13.79 -25.10 -8.13
N ALA A 41 -13.71 -25.80 -9.27
CA ALA A 41 -14.27 -25.35 -10.55
C ALA A 41 -15.82 -25.37 -10.57
N LEU A 42 -16.45 -26.33 -9.90
CA LEU A 42 -17.91 -26.39 -9.75
C LEU A 42 -18.42 -25.25 -8.86
N GLU A 43 -17.76 -25.01 -7.73
CA GLU A 43 -18.08 -23.91 -6.81
C GLU A 43 -17.86 -22.53 -7.47
N TRP A 44 -16.78 -22.36 -8.24
CA TRP A 44 -16.60 -21.15 -9.04
C TRP A 44 -17.71 -20.95 -10.08
N SER A 45 -18.16 -22.04 -10.72
CA SER A 45 -19.29 -22.00 -11.65
C SER A 45 -20.62 -21.66 -10.96
N ALA A 46 -20.78 -21.94 -9.67
CA ALA A 46 -21.94 -21.50 -8.88
C ALA A 46 -21.86 -19.98 -8.62
N LEU A 47 -20.71 -19.49 -8.15
CA LEU A 47 -20.46 -18.06 -7.91
C LEU A 47 -20.67 -17.20 -9.16
N GLU A 48 -20.25 -17.64 -10.35
CA GLU A 48 -20.44 -16.87 -11.58
C GLU A 48 -21.91 -16.70 -12.00
N LYS A 49 -22.80 -17.58 -11.54
CA LYS A 49 -24.25 -17.51 -11.81
C LYS A 49 -24.98 -16.54 -10.87
N LEU A 50 -24.34 -16.10 -9.78
CA LEU A 50 -24.92 -15.15 -8.84
C LEU A 50 -25.17 -13.76 -9.48
N PRO A 51 -26.13 -12.98 -8.95
CA PRO A 51 -26.31 -11.57 -9.28
C PRO A 51 -25.03 -10.74 -9.08
N THR A 52 -24.86 -9.65 -9.83
CA THR A 52 -23.66 -8.79 -9.77
C THR A 52 -23.33 -8.32 -8.34
N TYR A 53 -24.36 -8.02 -7.53
CA TYR A 53 -24.19 -7.60 -6.14
C TYR A 53 -23.61 -8.73 -5.26
N ASP A 54 -24.18 -9.93 -5.31
CA ASP A 54 -23.70 -11.06 -4.50
C ASP A 54 -22.30 -11.52 -4.95
N ARG A 55 -21.97 -11.40 -6.24
CA ARG A 55 -20.62 -11.65 -6.76
C ARG A 55 -19.54 -10.72 -6.20
N LEU A 56 -19.90 -9.53 -5.72
CA LEU A 56 -18.98 -8.59 -5.07
C LEU A 56 -18.71 -8.95 -3.61
N THR A 57 -19.67 -9.59 -2.94
CA THR A 57 -19.56 -9.94 -1.51
C THR A 57 -19.27 -11.42 -1.25
N ARG A 58 -19.33 -12.30 -2.25
CA ARG A 58 -19.06 -13.74 -2.07
C ARG A 58 -17.82 -14.21 -2.83
N GLY A 59 -17.07 -15.14 -2.24
CA GLY A 59 -15.86 -15.73 -2.81
C GLY A 59 -15.57 -17.13 -2.25
N LEU A 60 -14.52 -17.79 -2.76
CA LEU A 60 -14.09 -19.11 -2.28
C LEU A 60 -12.96 -18.97 -1.26
N PHE A 61 -13.19 -19.41 -0.04
CA PHE A 61 -12.18 -19.46 1.01
C PHE A 61 -11.57 -20.86 1.08
N VAL A 62 -10.31 -20.98 0.66
CA VAL A 62 -9.54 -22.21 0.81
C VAL A 62 -9.03 -22.27 2.25
N GLY A 63 -9.64 -23.14 3.05
CA GLY A 63 -9.28 -23.32 4.45
C GLY A 63 -7.91 -23.99 4.63
N SER A 64 -7.41 -23.97 5.87
CA SER A 64 -6.14 -24.62 6.24
C SER A 64 -6.04 -26.12 5.88
N ASN A 65 -7.16 -26.79 5.63
CA ASN A 65 -7.25 -28.21 5.26
C ASN A 65 -7.18 -28.48 3.74
N GLY A 66 -7.33 -27.45 2.89
CA GLY A 66 -7.49 -27.57 1.44
C GLY A 66 -8.93 -27.35 0.95
N ASP A 67 -9.93 -27.61 1.80
CA ASP A 67 -11.35 -27.47 1.46
C ASP A 67 -11.70 -26.02 1.05
N ALA A 68 -12.23 -25.85 -0.17
CA ALA A 68 -12.73 -24.57 -0.67
C ALA A 68 -14.20 -24.37 -0.29
N ASN A 69 -14.51 -23.36 0.52
CA ASN A 69 -15.86 -23.07 0.99
C ASN A 69 -16.36 -21.72 0.46
N GLU A 70 -17.62 -21.65 0.00
CA GLU A 70 -18.26 -20.36 -0.30
C GLU A 70 -18.41 -19.52 0.98
N ILE A 71 -17.87 -18.30 0.98
CA ILE A 71 -17.99 -17.36 2.10
C ILE A 71 -18.53 -16.01 1.64
N ASP A 72 -19.30 -15.36 2.53
CA ASP A 72 -19.67 -13.95 2.40
C ASP A 72 -18.63 -13.09 3.14
N VAL A 73 -17.92 -12.24 2.40
CA VAL A 73 -16.84 -11.40 2.94
C VAL A 73 -17.32 -10.42 4.01
N ARG A 74 -18.63 -10.09 4.04
CA ARG A 74 -19.23 -9.23 5.07
C ARG A 74 -19.19 -9.87 6.46
N SER A 75 -19.16 -11.20 6.52
CA SER A 75 -19.15 -11.99 7.77
C SER A 75 -17.79 -12.60 8.13
N LEU A 76 -16.71 -12.21 7.44
CA LEU A 76 -15.35 -12.72 7.70
C LEU A 76 -14.91 -12.49 9.15
N GLY A 77 -14.83 -13.59 9.91
CA GLY A 77 -14.38 -13.61 11.29
C GLY A 77 -12.89 -13.30 11.42
N PHE A 78 -12.47 -12.90 12.63
CA PHE A 78 -11.07 -12.58 12.93
C PHE A 78 -10.10 -13.69 12.53
N GLN A 79 -10.46 -14.95 12.80
CA GLN A 79 -9.64 -16.11 12.47
C GLN A 79 -9.46 -16.31 10.96
N GLU A 80 -10.53 -16.16 10.17
CA GLU A 80 -10.50 -16.30 8.70
C GLU A 80 -9.68 -15.18 8.06
N ARG A 81 -9.84 -13.93 8.53
CA ARG A 81 -9.02 -12.79 8.08
C ARG A 81 -7.54 -12.99 8.42
N LYS A 82 -7.24 -13.53 9.61
CA LYS A 82 -5.87 -13.85 10.02
C LYS A 82 -5.26 -14.95 9.15
N GLU A 83 -5.97 -16.06 8.94
CA GLU A 83 -5.53 -17.16 8.07
C GLU A 83 -5.33 -16.68 6.62
N LEU A 84 -6.22 -15.84 6.10
CA LEU A 84 -6.05 -15.20 4.79
C LEU A 84 -4.75 -14.40 4.70
N LEU A 85 -4.50 -13.51 5.66
CA LEU A 85 -3.29 -12.67 5.67
C LEU A 85 -2.01 -13.48 5.91
N GLU A 86 -2.06 -14.57 6.68
CA GLU A 86 -0.92 -15.48 6.86
C GLU A 86 -0.60 -16.27 5.59
N ARG A 87 -1.59 -16.65 4.78
CA ARG A 87 -1.38 -17.30 3.48
C ARG A 87 -0.89 -16.31 2.41
N ILE A 88 -1.47 -15.12 2.36
CA ILE A 88 -1.13 -14.06 1.41
C ILE A 88 0.28 -13.50 1.65
N LEU A 89 0.61 -13.14 2.89
CA LEU A 89 1.89 -12.52 3.26
C LEU A 89 2.96 -13.55 3.66
N LYS A 90 2.85 -14.79 3.15
CA LYS A 90 3.71 -15.90 3.52
C LYS A 90 5.14 -15.72 2.99
N GLY A 91 6.08 -15.50 3.90
CA GLY A 91 7.50 -15.37 3.64
C GLY A 91 8.05 -14.07 4.24
N ALA A 92 9.13 -14.16 5.03
CA ALA A 92 9.77 -12.99 5.60
C ALA A 92 10.33 -12.07 4.49
N ASP A 93 10.21 -10.76 4.68
CA ASP A 93 10.70 -9.64 3.85
C ASP A 93 10.25 -9.57 2.36
N GLU A 94 9.80 -10.66 1.76
CA GLU A 94 9.31 -10.75 0.36
C GLU A 94 7.78 -10.96 0.25
N GLY A 95 7.12 -11.41 1.32
CA GLY A 95 5.69 -11.76 1.29
C GLY A 95 4.77 -10.62 0.85
N ASN A 96 5.06 -9.39 1.30
CA ASN A 96 4.31 -8.19 0.90
C ASN A 96 4.48 -7.87 -0.60
N GLU A 97 5.71 -7.96 -1.12
CA GLU A 97 5.99 -7.67 -2.53
C GLU A 97 5.28 -8.66 -3.46
N ARG A 98 5.38 -9.94 -3.14
CA ARG A 98 4.70 -11.01 -3.88
C ARG A 98 3.17 -10.85 -3.87
N PHE A 99 2.61 -10.44 -2.74
CA PHE A 99 1.19 -10.13 -2.63
C PHE A 99 0.77 -8.96 -3.53
N LEU A 100 1.49 -7.83 -3.44
CA LEU A 100 1.22 -6.65 -4.27
C LEU A 100 1.36 -6.99 -5.76
N LEU A 101 2.35 -7.79 -6.15
CA LEU A 101 2.51 -8.27 -7.52
C LEU A 101 1.32 -9.12 -7.98
N LYS A 102 0.81 -10.04 -7.15
CA LYS A 102 -0.42 -10.80 -7.46
C LYS A 102 -1.65 -9.91 -7.63
N LEU A 103 -1.83 -8.91 -6.76
CA LEU A 103 -2.91 -7.91 -6.89
C LEU A 103 -2.79 -7.19 -8.24
N ARG A 104 -1.58 -6.73 -8.57
CA ARG A 104 -1.31 -5.99 -9.80
C ARG A 104 -1.52 -6.84 -11.05
N GLU A 105 -0.99 -8.07 -11.07
CA GLU A 105 -1.15 -9.02 -12.17
C GLU A 105 -2.64 -9.28 -12.48
N ARG A 106 -3.48 -9.43 -11.45
CA ARG A 106 -4.92 -9.62 -11.61
C ARG A 106 -5.59 -8.44 -12.33
N ILE A 107 -5.22 -7.21 -11.97
CA ILE A 107 -5.75 -5.96 -12.56
C ILE A 107 -5.28 -5.81 -14.02
N ASP A 108 -3.99 -6.03 -14.28
CA ASP A 108 -3.40 -5.94 -15.62
C ASP A 108 -3.96 -7.02 -16.57
N ARG A 109 -4.25 -8.23 -16.06
CA ARG A 109 -4.80 -9.35 -16.84
C ARG A 109 -6.15 -9.03 -17.50
N VAL A 110 -6.90 -8.07 -16.95
CA VAL A 110 -8.15 -7.54 -17.52
C VAL A 110 -8.00 -6.14 -18.14
N GLY A 111 -6.77 -5.64 -18.29
CA GLY A 111 -6.47 -4.35 -18.92
C GLY A 111 -7.09 -3.16 -18.20
N ILE A 112 -7.19 -3.20 -16.88
CA ILE A 112 -7.59 -2.04 -16.08
C ILE A 112 -6.33 -1.21 -15.81
N GLU A 113 -6.29 0.01 -16.34
CA GLU A 113 -5.19 0.94 -16.08
C GLU A 113 -5.35 1.57 -14.69
N LEU A 114 -4.37 1.36 -13.81
CA LEU A 114 -4.30 2.09 -12.55
C LEU A 114 -3.90 3.54 -12.83
N ALA A 115 -4.73 4.47 -12.36
CA ALA A 115 -4.50 5.91 -12.50
C ALA A 115 -3.12 6.29 -11.97
N THR A 116 -2.24 6.76 -12.85
CA THR A 116 -0.97 7.37 -12.48
C THR A 116 -1.20 8.80 -12.01
N ILE A 117 -0.33 9.24 -11.11
CA ILE A 117 -0.47 10.54 -10.47
C ILE A 117 0.86 11.29 -10.60
N GLU A 118 0.78 12.51 -11.10
CA GLU A 118 1.88 13.41 -11.32
C GLU A 118 1.58 14.73 -10.58
N VAL A 119 2.47 15.09 -9.64
CA VAL A 119 2.41 16.37 -8.93
C VAL A 119 3.61 17.20 -9.37
N ARG A 120 3.37 18.32 -10.06
CA ARG A 120 4.43 19.24 -10.50
C ARG A 120 4.42 20.52 -9.69
N PHE A 121 5.61 20.95 -9.30
CA PHE A 121 5.86 22.23 -8.64
C PHE A 121 6.64 23.13 -9.61
N GLU A 122 6.05 24.22 -10.06
CA GLU A 122 6.67 25.13 -11.04
C GLU A 122 6.91 26.52 -10.42
N HIS A 123 8.17 26.93 -10.37
CA HIS A 123 8.60 28.21 -9.79
C HIS A 123 8.13 28.44 -8.34
N LEU A 124 7.86 27.36 -7.59
CA LEU A 124 7.31 27.43 -6.25
C LEU A 124 8.29 28.13 -5.31
N THR A 125 7.85 29.23 -4.71
CA THR A 125 8.55 29.93 -3.62
C THR A 125 7.60 30.03 -2.43
N VAL A 126 8.02 29.47 -1.30
CA VAL A 126 7.27 29.47 -0.03
C VAL A 126 7.97 30.38 0.96
N GLY A 127 7.43 31.59 1.16
CA GLY A 127 7.85 32.49 2.24
C GLY A 127 7.01 32.28 3.49
N ALA A 128 7.63 31.87 4.61
CA ALA A 128 6.96 31.65 5.89
C ALA A 128 7.70 32.30 7.07
N GLU A 129 7.01 33.16 7.84
CA GLU A 129 7.51 33.77 9.10
C GLU A 129 7.32 32.80 10.29
N ALA A 130 8.11 31.73 10.39
CA ALA A 130 7.94 30.73 11.46
C ALA A 130 8.03 31.32 12.87
N TYR A 131 6.90 31.36 13.60
CA TYR A 131 6.85 31.84 14.98
C TYR A 131 7.17 30.71 15.96
N ILE A 132 8.34 30.78 16.62
CA ILE A 132 8.73 29.83 17.66
C ILE A 132 7.91 30.11 18.93
N GLY A 133 6.81 29.38 19.10
CA GLY A 133 5.89 29.52 20.22
C GLY A 133 6.52 29.13 21.57
N SER A 134 6.41 30.02 22.56
CA SER A 134 6.98 29.84 23.91
C SER A 134 5.93 29.57 25.00
N ARG A 135 4.70 29.19 24.64
CA ARG A 135 3.55 29.04 25.55
C ARG A 135 3.20 27.57 25.76
N SER A 136 3.28 27.10 27.01
CA SER A 136 3.35 25.68 27.37
C SER A 136 2.05 25.04 27.90
N LEU A 137 0.89 25.71 27.84
CA LEU A 137 -0.37 25.18 28.36
C LEU A 137 -1.55 25.38 27.40
N PRO A 138 -2.24 24.30 26.97
CA PRO A 138 -3.47 24.41 26.20
C PRO A 138 -4.61 24.87 27.10
N THR A 139 -5.15 26.04 26.80
CA THR A 139 -6.40 26.54 27.39
C THR A 139 -7.34 26.92 26.24
N PHE A 140 -8.65 26.96 26.48
CA PHE A 140 -9.62 27.31 25.43
C PHE A 140 -9.32 28.69 24.80
N SER A 141 -8.91 29.66 25.62
CA SER A 141 -8.43 30.97 25.16
C SER A 141 -7.18 30.87 24.30
N ASN A 142 -6.17 30.09 24.71
CA ASN A 142 -4.95 29.87 23.93
C ASN A 142 -5.24 29.12 22.62
N PHE A 143 -6.20 28.20 22.59
CA PHE A 143 -6.61 27.49 21.38
C PHE A 143 -7.26 28.42 20.35
N ILE A 144 -8.19 29.28 20.78
CA ILE A 144 -8.82 30.29 19.90
C ILE A 144 -7.78 31.32 19.45
N ILE A 145 -6.89 31.76 20.33
CA ILE A 145 -5.79 32.68 19.98
C ILE A 145 -4.84 32.00 18.97
N ASN A 146 -4.41 30.76 19.19
CA ASN A 146 -3.58 30.02 18.24
C ASN A 146 -4.27 29.83 16.88
N ILE A 147 -5.58 29.54 16.83
CA ILE A 147 -6.33 29.45 15.57
C ILE A 147 -6.38 30.80 14.84
N LEU A 148 -6.56 31.90 15.57
CA LEU A 148 -6.57 33.25 14.99
C LEU A 148 -5.17 33.68 14.55
N GLU A 149 -4.13 33.42 15.36
CA GLU A 149 -2.73 33.65 15.03
C GLU A 149 -2.30 32.81 13.81
N VAL A 150 -2.68 31.53 13.72
CA VAL A 150 -2.45 30.67 12.54
C VAL A 150 -3.21 31.16 11.31
N LYS A 151 -4.45 31.65 11.45
CA LYS A 151 -5.16 32.28 10.31
C LYS A 151 -4.52 33.58 9.85
N ILE A 152 -4.09 34.44 10.78
CA ILE A 152 -3.39 35.71 10.48
C ILE A 152 -1.99 35.44 9.89
N PHE A 153 -1.34 34.36 10.33
CA PHE A 153 -0.07 33.87 9.80
C PHE A 153 -0.21 33.30 8.38
N ASN A 154 -1.22 32.46 8.14
CA ASN A 154 -1.53 31.97 6.79
C ASN A 154 -1.89 33.10 5.81
N LEU A 155 -2.40 34.24 6.31
CA LEU A 155 -2.60 35.47 5.53
C LEU A 155 -1.31 36.29 5.29
N ARG A 156 -0.20 35.97 5.98
CA ARG A 156 1.13 36.57 5.80
C ARG A 156 2.09 35.74 4.94
N ASN A 157 1.86 34.42 4.84
CA ASN A 157 2.72 33.54 4.06
C ASN A 157 2.63 33.88 2.57
N GLN A 158 3.77 34.24 1.98
CA GLN A 158 3.83 34.62 0.57
C GLN A 158 4.13 33.36 -0.26
N PHE A 159 3.06 32.69 -0.68
CA PHE A 159 3.12 31.61 -1.67
C PHE A 159 3.12 32.21 -3.07
N SER A 160 4.05 31.76 -3.92
CA SER A 160 4.08 32.10 -5.34
C SER A 160 4.63 30.93 -6.16
N GLY A 161 4.35 30.92 -7.46
CA GLY A 161 4.51 29.75 -8.33
C GLY A 161 3.23 28.93 -8.42
N ASN A 162 3.26 27.88 -9.24
CA ASN A 162 2.11 27.03 -9.54
C ASN A 162 2.36 25.60 -9.03
N VAL A 163 1.30 24.93 -8.60
CA VAL A 163 1.30 23.48 -8.35
C VAL A 163 0.18 22.85 -9.15
N THR A 164 0.48 21.80 -9.90
CA THR A 164 -0.50 21.06 -10.71
C THR A 164 -0.53 19.59 -10.34
N TYR A 165 -1.71 18.99 -10.47
CA TYR A 165 -1.99 17.58 -10.23
C TYR A 165 -2.58 16.99 -11.51
N ASN A 166 -1.87 16.08 -12.17
CA ASN A 166 -2.22 15.57 -13.50
C ASN A 166 -2.53 16.69 -14.53
N GLY A 167 -1.81 17.82 -14.43
CA GLY A 167 -1.99 19.00 -15.28
C GLY A 167 -3.10 19.98 -14.83
N HIS A 168 -3.92 19.62 -13.84
CA HIS A 168 -4.97 20.48 -13.29
C HIS A 168 -4.43 21.38 -12.16
N GLY A 169 -4.93 22.62 -12.08
CA GLY A 169 -4.67 23.53 -10.97
C GLY A 169 -5.31 23.04 -9.66
N MET A 170 -4.69 23.37 -8.52
CA MET A 170 -5.17 22.98 -7.18
C MET A 170 -6.54 23.59 -6.81
N ASP A 171 -7.03 24.56 -7.58
CA ASP A 171 -8.36 25.17 -7.48
C ASP A 171 -9.45 24.44 -8.30
N GLU A 172 -9.08 23.52 -9.19
CA GLU A 172 -10.02 22.75 -10.02
C GLU A 172 -10.68 21.57 -9.28
N PHE A 173 -10.12 21.18 -8.12
CA PHE A 173 -10.56 20.01 -7.34
C PHE A 173 -10.38 20.25 -5.83
N VAL A 174 -10.51 19.19 -5.02
CA VAL A 174 -10.30 19.23 -3.56
C VAL A 174 -9.08 18.37 -3.22
N PRO A 175 -7.86 18.92 -3.08
CA PRO A 175 -6.63 18.15 -2.87
C PRO A 175 -6.67 17.24 -1.63
N GLN A 176 -7.41 17.64 -0.60
CA GLN A 176 -7.59 16.88 0.64
C GLN A 176 -8.42 15.59 0.44
N LYS A 177 -9.00 15.36 -0.74
CA LYS A 177 -9.70 14.12 -1.11
C LYS A 177 -8.89 13.22 -2.04
N THR A 178 -7.80 13.72 -2.62
CA THR A 178 -6.98 13.00 -3.61
C THR A 178 -5.62 12.57 -3.08
N ALA A 179 -5.23 13.10 -1.91
CA ALA A 179 -3.97 12.80 -1.27
C ALA A 179 -4.09 12.82 0.26
N THR A 180 -3.18 12.09 0.90
CA THR A 180 -3.15 11.89 2.35
C THR A 180 -1.85 12.43 2.95
N TYR A 181 -1.97 13.10 4.09
CA TYR A 181 -0.84 13.73 4.79
C TYR A 181 -0.57 13.02 6.12
N ILE A 182 0.64 12.45 6.27
CA ILE A 182 1.15 11.91 7.53
C ILE A 182 1.97 13.00 8.21
N SER A 183 1.51 13.44 9.37
CA SER A 183 2.10 14.52 10.16
C SER A 183 3.34 14.06 10.93
N GLN A 184 4.26 15.00 11.20
CA GLN A 184 5.31 14.82 12.21
C GLN A 184 4.69 14.57 13.61
N HIS A 185 3.53 15.16 13.90
CA HIS A 185 2.88 15.12 15.22
C HIS A 185 1.96 13.91 15.39
N ASP A 186 2.30 13.05 16.35
CA ASP A 186 1.56 11.82 16.68
C ASP A 186 0.39 12.07 17.66
N VAL A 187 -0.70 12.67 17.18
CA VAL A 187 -1.89 13.01 17.99
C VAL A 187 -2.95 11.91 17.88
N HIS A 188 -3.20 11.21 18.98
CA HIS A 188 -4.11 10.06 19.06
C HIS A 188 -5.08 10.18 20.24
N ILE A 189 -6.22 9.48 20.19
CA ILE A 189 -7.12 9.32 21.34
C ILE A 189 -6.50 8.26 22.28
N GLY A 190 -6.08 8.66 23.48
CA GLY A 190 -5.30 7.81 24.37
C GLY A 190 -6.06 6.59 24.91
N GLU A 191 -7.38 6.69 25.02
CA GLU A 191 -8.28 5.65 25.53
C GLU A 191 -8.58 4.54 24.51
N MET A 192 -8.31 4.76 23.21
CA MET A 192 -8.55 3.77 22.16
C MET A 192 -7.36 2.81 22.03
N THR A 193 -7.62 1.56 21.64
CA THR A 193 -6.58 0.63 21.21
C THR A 193 -6.02 1.00 19.84
N VAL A 194 -4.84 0.49 19.51
CA VAL A 194 -4.24 0.67 18.17
C VAL A 194 -5.18 0.16 17.06
N ARG A 195 -5.83 -0.99 17.26
CA ARG A 195 -6.82 -1.57 16.34
C ARG A 195 -8.01 -0.65 16.16
N GLU A 196 -8.65 -0.22 17.24
CA GLU A 196 -9.82 0.66 17.18
C GLU A 196 -9.48 2.00 16.50
N THR A 197 -8.27 2.52 16.73
CA THR A 197 -7.77 3.75 16.10
C THR A 197 -7.68 3.59 14.57
N LEU A 198 -7.06 2.50 14.11
CA LEU A 198 -6.96 2.20 12.67
C LEU A 198 -8.31 1.86 12.03
N GLU A 199 -9.19 1.12 12.70
CA GLU A 199 -10.56 0.83 12.23
C GLU A 199 -11.43 2.09 12.16
N PHE A 200 -11.28 3.02 13.12
CA PHE A 200 -11.95 4.31 13.08
C PHE A 200 -11.46 5.15 11.89
N SER A 201 -10.14 5.24 11.69
CA SER A 201 -9.59 5.94 10.52
C SER A 201 -10.04 5.32 9.19
N ALA A 202 -10.07 3.98 9.09
CA ALA A 202 -10.57 3.27 7.92
C ALA A 202 -12.05 3.60 7.63
N LYS A 203 -12.89 3.67 8.67
CA LYS A 203 -14.32 4.07 8.56
C LYS A 203 -14.47 5.54 8.16
N CYS A 204 -13.59 6.43 8.63
CA CYS A 204 -13.60 7.85 8.24
C CYS A 204 -13.13 8.10 6.80
N GLN A 205 -12.20 7.31 6.28
CA GLN A 205 -11.71 7.42 4.90
C GLN A 205 -12.57 6.64 3.89
N GLY A 206 -13.23 5.58 4.34
CA GLY A 206 -14.09 4.74 3.52
C GLY A 206 -13.33 3.93 2.46
N ILE A 207 -14.08 3.38 1.51
CA ILE A 207 -13.56 2.47 0.46
C ILE A 207 -13.10 3.19 -0.82
N GLY A 208 -13.46 4.47 -1.01
CA GLY A 208 -13.12 5.24 -2.22
C GLY A 208 -13.58 4.55 -3.51
N SER A 209 -12.74 4.58 -4.55
CA SER A 209 -13.02 3.96 -5.86
C SER A 209 -12.85 2.42 -5.88
N ARG A 210 -12.48 1.78 -4.77
CA ARG A 210 -12.22 0.32 -4.71
C ARG A 210 -13.41 -0.51 -5.21
N TYR A 211 -14.64 -0.13 -4.83
CA TYR A 211 -15.86 -0.82 -5.25
C TYR A 211 -16.14 -0.72 -6.76
N GLU A 212 -15.94 0.46 -7.35
CA GLU A 212 -16.14 0.68 -8.79
C GLU A 212 -15.09 -0.10 -9.60
N MET A 213 -13.82 -0.04 -9.17
CA MET A 213 -12.72 -0.79 -9.77
C MET A 213 -12.97 -2.30 -9.71
N LEU A 214 -13.35 -2.82 -8.53
CA LEU A 214 -13.66 -4.24 -8.35
C LEU A 214 -14.88 -4.67 -9.18
N SER A 215 -15.92 -3.84 -9.27
CA SER A 215 -17.12 -4.11 -10.08
C SER A 215 -16.77 -4.26 -11.57
N GLU A 216 -15.92 -3.37 -12.09
CA GLU A 216 -15.42 -3.43 -13.47
C GLU A 216 -14.48 -4.64 -13.67
N LEU A 217 -13.62 -4.94 -12.70
CA LEU A 217 -12.73 -6.10 -12.71
C LEU A 217 -13.52 -7.41 -12.80
N LEU A 218 -14.47 -7.65 -11.91
CA LEU A 218 -15.32 -8.86 -11.91
C LEU A 218 -16.23 -8.97 -13.15
N ARG A 219 -16.51 -7.86 -13.84
CA ARG A 219 -17.22 -7.84 -15.12
C ARG A 219 -16.31 -8.29 -16.26
N ARG A 220 -15.07 -7.81 -16.30
CA ARG A 220 -14.08 -8.17 -17.32
C ARG A 220 -13.58 -9.61 -17.17
N GLU A 221 -13.28 -10.05 -15.94
CA GLU A 221 -12.89 -11.44 -15.65
C GLU A 221 -13.93 -12.44 -16.18
N LYS A 222 -15.22 -12.20 -15.88
CA LYS A 222 -16.33 -13.02 -16.40
C LYS A 222 -16.45 -12.98 -17.93
N THR A 223 -16.19 -11.83 -18.55
CA THR A 223 -16.24 -11.69 -20.02
C THR A 223 -15.09 -12.45 -20.69
N ALA A 224 -13.93 -12.53 -20.04
CA ALA A 224 -12.74 -13.23 -20.51
C ALA A 224 -12.65 -14.69 -20.02
N ASN A 225 -13.61 -15.17 -19.22
CA ASN A 225 -13.60 -16.48 -18.56
C ASN A 225 -12.31 -16.73 -17.75
N ILE A 226 -11.90 -15.74 -16.96
CA ILE A 226 -10.71 -15.77 -16.11
C ILE A 226 -11.12 -16.11 -14.67
N LYS A 227 -10.58 -17.20 -14.13
CA LYS A 227 -10.62 -17.52 -12.70
C LYS A 227 -9.49 -16.75 -11.97
N PRO A 228 -9.79 -15.94 -10.94
CA PRO A 228 -8.78 -15.29 -10.10
C PRO A 228 -8.15 -16.27 -9.10
N ASP A 229 -7.07 -15.84 -8.46
CA ASP A 229 -6.55 -16.48 -7.25
C ASP A 229 -7.56 -16.26 -6.09
N PRO A 230 -8.06 -17.32 -5.41
CA PRO A 230 -9.12 -17.17 -4.40
C PRO A 230 -8.77 -16.25 -3.24
N ASP A 231 -7.51 -16.22 -2.82
CA ASP A 231 -7.06 -15.41 -1.68
C ASP A 231 -7.05 -13.93 -2.04
N ILE A 232 -6.56 -13.64 -3.25
CA ILE A 232 -6.57 -12.29 -3.84
C ILE A 232 -8.01 -11.84 -4.10
N ASP A 233 -8.91 -12.76 -4.46
CA ASP A 233 -10.33 -12.47 -4.66
C ASP A 233 -11.04 -12.08 -3.36
N ILE A 234 -10.91 -12.88 -2.32
CA ILE A 234 -11.48 -12.55 -1.00
C ILE A 234 -10.86 -11.27 -0.45
N PHE A 235 -9.54 -11.08 -0.55
CA PHE A 235 -8.89 -9.86 -0.05
C PHE A 235 -9.46 -8.61 -0.74
N MET A 236 -9.51 -8.59 -2.08
CA MET A 236 -10.03 -7.43 -2.82
C MET A 236 -11.51 -7.17 -2.53
N LYS A 237 -12.32 -8.22 -2.40
CA LYS A 237 -13.76 -8.11 -2.05
C LYS A 237 -13.96 -7.56 -0.64
N ALA A 238 -13.26 -8.11 0.34
CA ALA A 238 -13.32 -7.63 1.72
C ALA A 238 -12.81 -6.17 1.83
N ALA A 239 -11.70 -5.83 1.17
CA ALA A 239 -11.15 -4.46 1.15
C ALA A 239 -12.04 -3.42 0.44
N SER A 240 -12.99 -3.87 -0.39
CA SER A 240 -13.93 -3.03 -1.14
C SER A 240 -15.35 -3.03 -0.55
N THR A 241 -15.57 -3.70 0.57
CA THR A 241 -16.88 -3.84 1.21
C THR A 241 -17.05 -2.81 2.31
N GLU A 242 -18.00 -1.89 2.15
CA GLU A 242 -18.32 -0.88 3.16
C GLU A 242 -19.08 -1.49 4.37
N GLY A 243 -18.94 -0.86 5.54
CA GLY A 243 -19.75 -1.18 6.72
C GLY A 243 -19.32 -2.42 7.51
N GLN A 244 -18.19 -3.05 7.17
CA GLN A 244 -17.60 -4.10 8.01
C GLN A 244 -17.23 -3.54 9.40
N GLU A 245 -17.57 -4.26 10.48
CA GLU A 245 -17.20 -3.84 11.83
C GLU A 245 -15.68 -3.84 12.03
N ALA A 246 -14.98 -4.84 11.49
CA ALA A 246 -13.53 -4.96 11.49
C ALA A 246 -13.00 -5.14 10.06
N SER A 247 -11.99 -4.34 9.67
CA SER A 247 -11.52 -4.28 8.27
C SER A 247 -10.29 -5.15 8.02
N ILE A 248 -10.31 -5.92 6.93
CA ILE A 248 -9.13 -6.64 6.42
C ILE A 248 -7.95 -5.69 6.12
N MET A 249 -8.23 -4.43 5.74
CA MET A 249 -7.20 -3.42 5.49
C MET A 249 -6.50 -3.00 6.79
N THR A 250 -7.23 -2.91 7.90
CA THR A 250 -6.63 -2.66 9.22
C THR A 250 -5.73 -3.82 9.63
N ASP A 251 -6.20 -5.07 9.49
CA ASP A 251 -5.39 -6.25 9.82
C ASP A 251 -4.13 -6.34 8.92
N TYR A 252 -4.22 -5.98 7.63
CA TYR A 252 -3.09 -5.87 6.71
C TYR A 252 -2.07 -4.78 7.14
N VAL A 253 -2.55 -3.56 7.44
CA VAL A 253 -1.68 -2.44 7.86
C VAL A 253 -1.02 -2.71 9.22
N LEU A 254 -1.74 -3.32 10.18
CA LEU A 254 -1.17 -3.77 11.45
C LEU A 254 0.01 -4.72 11.23
N LYS A 255 -0.09 -5.61 10.24
CA LYS A 255 0.95 -6.59 9.91
C LYS A 255 2.14 -5.97 9.19
N VAL A 256 1.90 -5.19 8.13
CA VAL A 256 2.95 -4.49 7.35
C VAL A 256 3.76 -3.53 8.22
N LEU A 257 3.12 -2.84 9.17
CA LEU A 257 3.82 -1.94 10.10
C LEU A 257 4.34 -2.63 11.36
N GLY A 258 4.19 -3.94 11.53
CA GLY A 258 4.68 -4.67 12.71
C GLY A 258 4.04 -4.20 14.03
N LEU A 259 2.74 -3.87 13.98
CA LEU A 259 1.92 -3.42 15.11
C LEU A 259 1.06 -4.54 15.73
N GLU A 260 1.01 -5.74 15.14
CA GLU A 260 0.20 -6.88 15.62
C GLU A 260 0.34 -7.13 17.14
N VAL A 261 1.56 -7.04 17.68
CA VAL A 261 1.86 -7.29 19.11
C VAL A 261 1.21 -6.27 20.05
N CYS A 262 0.91 -5.07 19.58
CA CYS A 262 0.25 -4.02 20.36
C CYS A 262 -1.13 -3.61 19.80
N ALA A 263 -1.71 -4.40 18.88
CA ALA A 263 -2.98 -4.07 18.23
C ALA A 263 -4.10 -3.78 19.25
N ASP A 264 -4.23 -4.62 20.26
CA ASP A 264 -5.29 -4.53 21.28
C ASP A 264 -4.81 -3.82 22.57
N THR A 265 -3.74 -3.03 22.47
CA THR A 265 -3.21 -2.19 23.57
C THR A 265 -3.67 -0.75 23.38
N MET A 266 -4.08 -0.07 24.46
CA MET A 266 -4.39 1.37 24.44
C MET A 266 -3.20 2.18 23.91
N VAL A 267 -3.47 3.15 23.03
CA VAL A 267 -2.43 4.05 22.51
C VAL A 267 -1.82 4.87 23.65
N GLY A 268 -2.66 5.31 24.60
CA GLY A 268 -2.27 6.10 25.77
C GLY A 268 -1.84 7.53 25.44
N ASP A 269 -1.65 8.34 26.46
CA ASP A 269 -1.29 9.76 26.38
C ASP A 269 -0.32 10.13 27.52
N GLU A 270 -0.29 11.40 27.97
CA GLU A 270 0.54 11.85 29.09
C GLU A 270 0.10 11.28 30.45
N LEU A 271 -1.17 10.87 30.59
CA LEU A 271 -1.78 10.40 31.84
C LEU A 271 -2.00 8.89 31.83
N ILE A 272 -2.33 8.31 30.68
CA ILE A 272 -2.62 6.91 30.44
C ILE A 272 -1.40 6.25 29.79
N ARG A 273 -0.75 5.33 30.49
CA ARG A 273 0.32 4.52 29.92
C ARG A 273 -0.22 3.65 28.77
N GLY A 274 0.33 3.82 27.58
CA GLY A 274 0.04 3.00 26.40
C GLY A 274 1.32 2.54 25.68
N ILE A 275 1.29 2.60 24.35
CA ILE A 275 2.35 2.11 23.46
C ILE A 275 3.61 2.99 23.47
N SER A 276 4.75 2.44 23.01
CA SER A 276 6.01 3.20 22.86
C SER A 276 5.93 4.28 21.78
N GLY A 277 6.82 5.28 21.84
CA GLY A 277 6.89 6.36 20.84
C GLY A 277 7.04 5.83 19.40
N GLY A 278 7.95 4.88 19.18
CA GLY A 278 8.12 4.24 17.87
C GLY A 278 6.99 3.30 17.44
N GLN A 279 6.13 2.84 18.36
CA GLN A 279 4.84 2.24 17.98
C GLN A 279 3.85 3.34 17.58
N ARG A 280 3.72 4.41 18.37
CA ARG A 280 2.83 5.54 18.11
C ARG A 280 3.07 6.19 16.74
N LYS A 281 4.33 6.43 16.36
CA LYS A 281 4.71 6.94 15.03
C LYS A 281 4.25 6.04 13.87
N ARG A 282 4.29 4.72 14.10
CA ARG A 282 3.75 3.72 13.18
C ARG A 282 2.22 3.70 13.17
N VAL A 283 1.54 3.98 14.27
CA VAL A 283 0.07 4.17 14.28
C VAL A 283 -0.31 5.38 13.43
N THR A 284 0.35 6.54 13.59
CA THR A 284 0.12 7.75 12.77
C THR A 284 0.29 7.47 11.27
N THR A 285 1.29 6.67 10.92
CA THR A 285 1.50 6.21 9.53
C THR A 285 0.37 5.26 9.09
N GLY A 286 0.02 4.29 9.93
CA GLY A 286 -1.01 3.29 9.65
C GLY A 286 -2.42 3.86 9.48
N GLU A 287 -2.78 4.86 10.27
CA GLU A 287 -4.07 5.56 10.16
C GLU A 287 -4.27 6.12 8.75
N MET A 288 -3.20 6.56 8.11
CA MET A 288 -3.22 7.13 6.77
C MET A 288 -3.10 6.07 5.65
N LEU A 289 -2.60 4.87 5.97
CA LEU A 289 -2.43 3.77 5.01
C LEU A 289 -3.64 2.83 4.87
N VAL A 290 -4.57 2.82 5.84
CA VAL A 290 -5.81 2.01 5.73
C VAL A 290 -6.77 2.53 4.64
N GLY A 291 -6.67 3.81 4.28
CA GLY A 291 -7.52 4.46 3.29
C GLY A 291 -7.27 4.01 1.83
N PRO A 292 -8.08 4.50 0.89
CA PRO A 292 -8.03 4.13 -0.53
C PRO A 292 -7.13 5.05 -1.38
N THR A 293 -6.40 5.97 -0.77
CA THR A 293 -5.55 6.96 -1.46
C THR A 293 -4.21 6.38 -1.87
N ASN A 294 -3.75 6.72 -3.06
CA ASN A 294 -2.44 6.31 -3.60
C ASN A 294 -1.40 7.44 -3.61
N VAL A 295 -1.71 8.61 -3.04
CA VAL A 295 -0.79 9.77 -2.92
C VAL A 295 -0.51 10.06 -1.46
N PHE A 296 0.76 10.03 -1.11
CA PHE A 296 1.22 10.21 0.26
C PHE A 296 2.18 11.39 0.37
N PHE A 297 1.88 12.30 1.30
CA PHE A 297 2.79 13.34 1.75
C PHE A 297 3.17 13.00 3.19
N MET A 298 4.44 12.74 3.45
CA MET A 298 4.92 12.10 4.67
C MET A 298 5.98 12.96 5.34
N ASP A 299 5.64 13.60 6.45
CA ASP A 299 6.54 14.51 7.15
C ASP A 299 7.24 13.84 8.33
N GLU A 300 8.57 13.79 8.25
CA GLU A 300 9.48 13.22 9.26
C GLU A 300 9.02 11.88 9.84
N ILE A 301 8.69 10.91 8.97
CA ILE A 301 8.11 9.63 9.41
C ILE A 301 9.07 8.72 10.19
N SER A 302 10.38 8.99 10.15
CA SER A 302 11.43 8.23 10.85
C SER A 302 11.69 8.66 12.30
N THR A 303 11.14 9.77 12.78
CA THR A 303 11.49 10.30 14.10
C THR A 303 11.07 9.36 15.23
N GLY A 304 12.03 8.92 16.05
CA GLY A 304 11.78 7.98 17.15
C GLY A 304 11.69 6.51 16.73
N LEU A 305 11.99 6.20 15.47
CA LEU A 305 12.20 4.83 14.98
C LEU A 305 13.70 4.50 14.94
N ASP A 306 14.03 3.23 15.08
CA ASP A 306 15.36 2.73 14.75
C ASP A 306 15.54 2.60 13.23
N SER A 307 16.79 2.53 12.77
CA SER A 307 17.11 2.45 11.34
C SER A 307 16.54 1.21 10.65
N SER A 308 16.42 0.07 11.35
CA SER A 308 15.91 -1.17 10.75
C SER A 308 14.39 -1.11 10.55
N THR A 309 13.65 -0.61 11.54
CA THR A 309 12.20 -0.34 11.42
C THR A 309 11.94 0.71 10.34
N THR A 310 12.74 1.77 10.29
CA THR A 310 12.64 2.82 9.26
C THR A 310 12.83 2.24 7.86
N PHE A 311 13.88 1.45 7.65
CA PHE A 311 14.16 0.79 6.37
C PHE A 311 12.99 -0.10 5.91
N GLN A 312 12.44 -0.94 6.80
CA GLN A 312 11.35 -1.86 6.45
C GLN A 312 10.05 -1.12 6.11
N ILE A 313 9.73 -0.01 6.79
CA ILE A 313 8.58 0.84 6.44
C ILE A 313 8.80 1.48 5.07
N VAL A 314 9.94 2.14 4.83
CA VAL A 314 10.22 2.81 3.55
C VAL A 314 10.26 1.78 2.41
N LYS A 315 10.81 0.57 2.62
CA LYS A 315 10.78 -0.53 1.65
C LYS A 315 9.35 -0.96 1.33
N SER A 316 8.49 -1.11 2.34
CA SER A 316 7.09 -1.48 2.15
C SER A 316 6.29 -0.40 1.41
N LEU A 317 6.54 0.88 1.73
CA LEU A 317 5.95 2.02 1.02
C LEU A 317 6.40 2.06 -0.44
N ARG A 318 7.70 1.89 -0.70
CA ARG A 318 8.28 1.79 -2.04
C ARG A 318 7.62 0.69 -2.88
N GLN A 319 7.45 -0.51 -2.30
CA GLN A 319 6.76 -1.63 -2.97
C GLN A 319 5.32 -1.25 -3.36
N ASN A 320 4.56 -0.65 -2.43
CA ASN A 320 3.20 -0.18 -2.72
C ASN A 320 3.17 0.86 -3.85
N VAL A 321 4.06 1.86 -3.80
CA VAL A 321 4.18 2.94 -4.79
C VAL A 321 4.47 2.40 -6.19
N HIS A 322 5.52 1.60 -6.39
CA HIS A 322 5.87 1.10 -7.72
C HIS A 322 4.86 0.10 -8.29
N ILE A 323 4.31 -0.78 -7.46
CA ILE A 323 3.48 -1.88 -7.95
C ILE A 323 2.04 -1.39 -8.23
N LEU A 324 1.50 -0.50 -7.39
CA LEU A 324 0.13 0.00 -7.50
C LEU A 324 0.01 1.40 -8.13
N ASN A 325 1.05 1.89 -8.82
CA ASN A 325 1.12 3.22 -9.44
C ASN A 325 0.82 4.38 -8.47
N GLY A 326 1.34 4.30 -7.24
CA GLY A 326 1.22 5.39 -6.26
C GLY A 326 2.23 6.52 -6.46
N THR A 327 2.18 7.49 -5.55
CA THR A 327 3.13 8.59 -5.45
C THR A 327 3.40 8.90 -3.98
N ALA A 328 4.66 9.02 -3.57
CA ALA A 328 5.01 9.40 -2.21
C ALA A 328 6.08 10.50 -2.21
N LEU A 329 5.83 11.58 -1.47
CA LEU A 329 6.83 12.58 -1.10
C LEU A 329 7.12 12.42 0.40
N ILE A 330 8.35 12.05 0.75
CA ILE A 330 8.74 11.73 2.12
C ILE A 330 9.88 12.64 2.58
N SER A 331 9.67 13.32 3.70
CA SER A 331 10.71 14.02 4.45
C SER A 331 11.32 13.04 5.48
N LEU A 332 12.65 12.88 5.45
CA LEU A 332 13.39 12.06 6.41
C LEU A 332 14.55 12.85 7.01
N LEU A 333 14.60 12.91 8.33
CA LEU A 333 15.72 13.52 9.06
C LEU A 333 16.90 12.55 9.10
N GLN A 334 17.98 12.87 8.37
CA GLN A 334 19.25 12.11 8.35
C GLN A 334 19.07 10.58 8.17
N PRO A 335 18.47 10.11 7.06
CA PRO A 335 18.28 8.68 6.83
C PRO A 335 19.61 7.93 6.74
N ALA A 336 19.60 6.67 7.17
CA ALA A 336 20.72 5.75 6.93
C ALA A 336 20.93 5.54 5.41
N PRO A 337 22.17 5.30 4.94
CA PRO A 337 22.45 5.14 3.50
C PRO A 337 21.53 4.14 2.81
N GLU A 338 21.32 2.98 3.42
CA GLU A 338 20.48 1.89 2.91
C GLU A 338 19.01 2.31 2.78
N THR A 339 18.53 3.22 3.63
CA THR A 339 17.18 3.82 3.52
C THR A 339 17.13 4.87 2.42
N SER A 340 18.20 5.66 2.25
CA SER A 340 18.28 6.66 1.18
C SER A 340 18.34 6.02 -0.21
N GLU A 341 18.92 4.83 -0.34
CA GLU A 341 18.99 4.04 -1.58
C GLU A 341 17.62 3.58 -2.11
N LEU A 342 16.59 3.55 -1.25
CA LEU A 342 15.23 3.17 -1.62
C LEU A 342 14.48 4.23 -2.44
N PHE A 343 14.97 5.47 -2.49
CA PHE A 343 14.31 6.57 -3.19
C PHE A 343 14.72 6.66 -4.66
N ASP A 344 13.75 7.00 -5.51
CA ASP A 344 13.97 7.22 -6.95
C ASP A 344 14.62 8.59 -7.21
N ASP A 345 14.01 9.65 -6.64
CA ASP A 345 14.46 11.04 -6.71
C ASP A 345 14.81 11.59 -5.32
N ILE A 346 15.73 12.55 -5.27
CA ILE A 346 16.03 13.37 -4.08
C ILE A 346 15.66 14.83 -4.36
N ILE A 347 15.07 15.50 -3.38
CA ILE A 347 14.96 16.96 -3.31
C ILE A 347 15.83 17.44 -2.13
N LEU A 348 16.83 18.28 -2.40
CA LEU A 348 17.64 18.94 -1.37
C LEU A 348 17.25 20.41 -1.26
N LEU A 349 16.91 20.83 -0.04
CA LEU A 349 16.56 22.20 0.30
C LEU A 349 17.65 22.84 1.17
N CYS A 350 18.04 24.08 0.86
CA CYS A 350 18.91 24.92 1.68
C CYS A 350 18.32 26.33 1.74
N ASP A 351 18.13 26.87 2.94
CA ASP A 351 17.53 28.20 3.20
C ASP A 351 16.26 28.48 2.37
N GLY A 352 15.37 27.48 2.28
CA GLY A 352 14.10 27.58 1.54
C GLY A 352 14.21 27.47 0.01
N LYS A 353 15.40 27.14 -0.53
CA LYS A 353 15.64 26.97 -1.98
C LYS A 353 15.99 25.54 -2.32
N ILE A 354 15.49 25.05 -3.44
CA ILE A 354 15.92 23.77 -4.02
C ILE A 354 17.36 23.94 -4.55
N VAL A 355 18.28 23.16 -4.00
CA VAL A 355 19.68 23.08 -4.44
C VAL A 355 19.86 21.93 -5.44
N TYR A 356 19.12 20.83 -5.22
CA TYR A 356 19.08 19.67 -6.10
C TYR A 356 17.66 19.12 -6.17
N GLN A 357 17.23 18.71 -7.35
CA GLN A 357 16.02 17.93 -7.58
C GLN A 357 16.25 17.01 -8.78
N GLY A 358 16.07 15.71 -8.58
CA GLY A 358 16.17 14.71 -9.65
C GLY A 358 16.66 13.35 -9.15
N PRO A 359 17.05 12.45 -10.08
CA PRO A 359 17.35 11.06 -9.76
C PRO A 359 18.39 10.92 -8.66
N ARG A 360 18.13 10.04 -7.69
CA ARG A 360 19.05 9.74 -6.57
C ARG A 360 20.46 9.41 -7.07
N GLU A 361 20.57 8.69 -8.19
CA GLU A 361 21.85 8.25 -8.76
C GLU A 361 22.74 9.41 -9.22
N SER A 362 22.15 10.51 -9.69
CA SER A 362 22.89 11.66 -10.21
C SER A 362 23.29 12.68 -9.14
N VAL A 363 22.89 12.49 -7.88
CA VAL A 363 23.15 13.47 -6.80
C VAL A 363 24.64 13.62 -6.51
N LEU A 364 25.42 12.54 -6.57
CA LEU A 364 26.86 12.56 -6.25
C LEU A 364 27.71 13.13 -7.38
N ASP A 365 27.25 13.07 -8.63
CA ASP A 365 27.93 13.67 -9.79
C ASP A 365 27.63 15.18 -9.92
N PHE A 366 26.61 15.67 -9.22
CA PHE A 366 26.18 17.08 -9.24
C PHE A 366 26.96 17.98 -8.28
N PHE A 367 27.52 17.44 -7.19
CA PHE A 367 28.24 18.16 -6.13
C PHE A 367 29.75 17.95 -6.15
#